data_AF-A0A151JXG3-F1
#
_entry.id   AF-A0A151JXG3-F1
#
_cell.length_a   1.000
_cell.length_b   1.000
_cell.length_c   1.000
_cell.angle_alpha   90.00
_cell.angle_beta   90.00
_cell.angle_gamma   90.00
#
_symmetry.space_group_name_H-M   'P 1'
#
loop_
_entity.id
_entity.type
_entity.pdbx_description
1 polymer ?
#
loop_
_entity_poly.entity_id
_entity_poly.type
_entity_poly.pdbx_seq_one_letter_code
_entity_poly.pdbx_strand_id
1 'polypeptide(L)'
;MRAFLENHPILINSPLDPREAFFDGRTENIVTRYEVTSTEKIRYVDVLKTGTFPLGQPTIYIGEQCLKVIGAAPNFNFDCVEGIIRCTVLPPRDLFHPILSYRVQGKLLFGLCRNCCETFSQAECTHDLPADGEFVGAWISCELRKALEKGYLVTNVSEIWQFRVTRSILVRDRVACLPNISTFFLN
;
A
#
# COMPACT_ATOMS: atom_id res chain seq x y z
N MET A 1 -6.79 30.03 -23.85
CA MET A 1 -7.62 28.82 -23.63
C MET A 1 -6.83 27.53 -23.83
N ARG A 2 -6.10 27.33 -24.96
CA ARG A 2 -5.24 26.14 -25.17
C ARG A 2 -4.15 25.94 -24.10
N ALA A 3 -3.36 26.98 -23.80
CA ALA A 3 -2.32 26.90 -22.76
C ALA A 3 -2.84 26.64 -21.33
N PHE A 4 -4.13 26.93 -21.06
CA PHE A 4 -4.77 26.63 -19.76
C PHE A 4 -5.19 25.16 -19.67
N LEU A 5 -5.63 24.57 -20.80
CA LEU A 5 -5.97 23.15 -20.88
C LEU A 5 -4.69 22.29 -20.91
N GLU A 6 -3.66 22.70 -21.64
CA GLU A 6 -2.38 21.97 -21.74
C GLU A 6 -1.66 21.82 -20.40
N ASN A 7 -1.88 22.75 -19.46
CA ASN A 7 -1.30 22.72 -18.12
C ASN A 7 -2.28 22.31 -17.02
N HIS A 8 -3.51 21.91 -17.37
CA HIS A 8 -4.49 21.52 -16.35
C HIS A 8 -4.11 20.15 -15.78
N PRO A 9 -4.00 19.98 -14.44
CA PRO A 9 -3.51 18.74 -13.81
C PRO A 9 -4.24 17.46 -14.27
N ILE A 10 -5.53 17.58 -14.58
CA ILE A 10 -6.41 16.51 -15.09
C ILE A 10 -5.99 16.01 -16.49
N LEU A 11 -5.36 16.87 -17.29
CA LEU A 11 -4.89 16.53 -18.64
C LEU A 11 -3.42 16.06 -18.65
N ILE A 12 -2.66 16.37 -17.59
CA ILE A 12 -1.26 15.94 -17.42
C ILE A 12 -1.19 14.51 -16.86
N ASN A 13 -2.07 14.15 -15.93
CA ASN A 13 -2.14 12.82 -15.34
C ASN A 13 -3.53 12.23 -15.54
N SER A 14 -3.59 10.99 -16.04
CA SER A 14 -4.85 10.23 -16.06
C SER A 14 -5.41 10.17 -14.63
N PRO A 15 -6.71 10.41 -14.41
CA PRO A 15 -7.32 10.30 -13.09
C PRO A 15 -7.04 8.94 -12.44
N LEU A 16 -6.94 8.90 -11.11
CA LEU A 16 -6.83 7.66 -10.34
C LEU A 16 -7.99 6.72 -10.69
N ASP A 17 -7.66 5.49 -11.12
CA ASP A 17 -8.62 4.39 -11.22
C ASP A 17 -8.59 3.59 -9.90
N PRO A 18 -9.69 3.51 -9.14
CA PRO A 18 -9.76 2.76 -7.89
C PRO A 18 -9.34 1.29 -8.03
N ARG A 19 -9.46 0.70 -9.23
CA ARG A 19 -9.05 -0.68 -9.50
C ARG A 19 -7.55 -0.88 -9.38
N GLU A 20 -6.76 0.18 -9.52
CA GLU A 20 -5.31 0.15 -9.31
C GLU A 20 -4.96 -0.19 -7.86
N ALA A 21 -5.79 0.24 -6.89
CA ALA A 21 -5.60 -0.06 -5.47
C ALA A 21 -6.28 -1.35 -5.00
N PHE A 22 -7.04 -2.02 -5.88
CA PHE A 22 -7.76 -3.23 -5.52
C PHE A 22 -6.87 -4.46 -5.68
N PHE A 23 -6.27 -4.91 -4.59
CA PHE A 23 -5.48 -6.13 -4.52
C PHE A 23 -6.22 -7.19 -3.70
N ASP A 24 -6.11 -8.45 -4.13
CA ASP A 24 -6.69 -9.58 -3.40
C ASP A 24 -5.82 -9.92 -2.18
N GLY A 25 -6.25 -10.93 -1.41
CA GLY A 25 -5.47 -11.47 -0.30
C GLY A 25 -4.05 -11.87 -0.71
N ARG A 26 -3.11 -11.63 0.20
CA ARG A 26 -1.72 -12.08 0.03
C ARG A 26 -1.62 -13.57 0.33
N THR A 27 -1.15 -14.32 -0.66
CA THR A 27 -0.76 -15.72 -0.49
C THR A 27 0.72 -15.83 -0.81
N GLU A 28 1.55 -16.04 0.22
CA GLU A 28 2.98 -16.23 0.06
C GLU A 28 3.42 -17.48 0.81
N ASN A 29 4.41 -18.17 0.23
CA ASN A 29 5.00 -19.36 0.80
C ASN A 29 6.46 -19.08 1.15
N ILE A 30 6.80 -19.13 2.44
CA ILE A 30 8.17 -18.94 2.93
C ILE A 30 8.93 -20.27 2.95
N VAL A 31 8.25 -21.37 3.28
CA VAL A 31 8.85 -22.70 3.43
C VAL A 31 7.93 -23.74 2.80
N THR A 32 8.39 -24.35 1.70
CA THR A 32 7.62 -25.35 0.96
C THR A 32 7.36 -26.63 1.78
N ARG A 33 8.29 -27.01 2.65
CA ARG A 33 8.16 -28.21 3.50
C ARG A 33 9.00 -28.06 4.76
N TYR A 34 8.39 -28.31 5.92
CA TYR A 34 9.07 -28.37 7.20
C TYR A 34 8.70 -29.67 7.90
N GLU A 35 9.70 -30.47 8.27
CA GLU A 35 9.51 -31.65 9.11
C GLU A 35 9.79 -31.29 10.56
N VAL A 36 8.81 -31.53 11.42
CA VAL A 36 8.85 -31.16 12.84
C VAL A 36 9.67 -32.20 13.61
N THR A 37 10.65 -31.75 14.41
CA THR A 37 11.34 -32.64 15.37
C THR A 37 10.46 -32.92 16.59
N SER A 38 10.78 -33.92 17.42
CA SER A 38 9.93 -34.34 18.55
C SER A 38 9.60 -33.25 19.59
N THR A 39 10.28 -32.11 19.56
CA THR A 39 10.10 -30.99 20.50
C THR A 39 9.39 -29.77 19.92
N GLU A 40 9.20 -29.72 18.60
CA GLU A 40 8.65 -28.57 17.90
C GLU A 40 7.14 -28.71 17.66
N LYS A 41 6.45 -27.59 17.44
CA LYS A 41 5.04 -27.55 17.06
C LYS A 41 4.80 -26.46 16.04
N ILE A 42 4.15 -26.79 14.94
CA ILE A 42 3.65 -25.81 13.97
C ILE A 42 2.33 -25.23 14.51
N ARG A 43 2.20 -23.91 14.47
CA ARG A 43 0.98 -23.20 14.89
C ARG A 43 0.35 -22.54 13.67
N TYR A 44 -0.98 -22.63 13.58
CA TYR A 44 -1.77 -21.88 12.62
C TYR A 44 -2.51 -20.76 13.36
N VAL A 45 -2.42 -19.55 12.82
CA VAL A 45 -3.12 -18.37 13.35
C VAL A 45 -4.06 -17.87 12.28
N ASP A 46 -5.33 -17.77 12.62
CA ASP A 46 -6.34 -17.12 11.80
C ASP A 46 -6.79 -15.84 12.49
N VAL A 47 -6.99 -14.78 11.70
CA VAL A 47 -7.42 -13.48 12.21
C VAL A 47 -8.64 -13.04 11.42
N LEU A 48 -9.75 -12.89 12.15
CA LEU A 48 -10.92 -12.20 11.65
C LEU A 48 -10.60 -10.71 11.50
N LYS A 49 -10.55 -10.24 10.25
CA LYS A 49 -10.39 -8.82 9.95
C LYS A 49 -11.67 -8.08 10.33
N THR A 50 -11.63 -7.33 11.43
CA THR A 50 -12.60 -6.25 11.68
C THR A 50 -12.16 -5.03 10.90
N GLY A 51 -13.00 -4.55 9.97
CA GLY A 51 -12.64 -3.48 9.04
C GLY A 51 -13.56 -2.26 9.12
N THR A 52 -13.02 -1.12 8.72
CA THR A 52 -13.79 0.04 8.28
C THR A 52 -14.17 -0.14 6.82
N PHE A 53 -15.37 0.31 6.45
CA PHE A 53 -15.86 0.26 5.09
C PHE A 53 -16.17 1.66 4.58
N PRO A 54 -15.82 1.99 3.33
CA PRO A 54 -16.12 3.29 2.73
C PRO A 54 -17.63 3.45 2.54
N LEU A 55 -18.12 4.66 2.74
CA LEU A 55 -19.52 5.05 2.57
C LEU A 55 -19.65 6.13 1.50
N GLY A 56 -20.55 5.88 0.56
CA GLY A 56 -20.94 6.86 -0.46
C GLY A 56 -19.80 7.20 -1.42
N GLN A 57 -19.87 8.40 -2.00
CA GLN A 57 -18.86 8.91 -2.92
C GLN A 57 -17.68 9.54 -2.17
N PRO A 58 -16.45 9.40 -2.69
CA PRO A 58 -15.29 10.03 -2.08
C PRO A 58 -15.26 11.53 -2.33
N THR A 59 -14.61 12.25 -1.43
CA THR A 59 -14.08 13.58 -1.70
C THR A 59 -12.70 13.43 -2.36
N ILE A 60 -12.52 14.02 -3.53
CA ILE A 60 -11.28 13.88 -4.33
C ILE A 60 -10.42 15.12 -4.15
N TYR A 61 -9.15 14.91 -3.80
CA TYR A 61 -8.12 15.94 -3.72
C TYR A 61 -7.04 15.67 -4.77
N ILE A 62 -6.65 16.70 -5.53
CA ILE A 62 -5.65 16.59 -6.61
C ILE A 62 -4.58 17.66 -6.43
N GLY A 63 -3.31 17.27 -6.63
CA GLY A 63 -2.16 18.19 -6.61
C GLY A 63 -2.04 18.93 -5.28
N GLU A 64 -1.98 20.27 -5.31
CA GLU A 64 -1.82 21.10 -4.10
C GLU A 64 -2.95 20.91 -3.07
N GLN A 65 -4.13 20.44 -3.49
CA GLN A 65 -5.22 20.16 -2.56
C GLN A 65 -4.88 19.01 -1.61
N CYS A 66 -4.07 18.04 -2.05
CA CYS A 66 -3.58 16.97 -1.20
C CYS A 66 -2.78 17.54 -0.02
N LEU A 67 -1.95 18.55 -0.27
CA LEU A 67 -1.08 19.16 0.76
C LEU A 67 -1.87 19.78 1.92
N LYS A 68 -3.11 20.22 1.68
CA LYS A 68 -4.00 20.72 2.73
C LYS A 68 -4.52 19.61 3.66
N VAL A 69 -4.56 18.38 3.16
CA VAL A 69 -5.04 17.20 3.90
C VAL A 69 -3.89 16.52 4.65
N ILE A 70 -2.75 16.35 3.99
CA ILE A 70 -1.62 15.53 4.49
C ILE A 70 -0.39 16.34 4.88
N GLY A 71 -0.41 17.67 4.74
CA GLY A 71 0.78 18.51 4.91
C GLY A 71 1.74 18.44 3.73
N ALA A 72 2.99 18.84 3.96
CA ALA A 72 4.02 18.93 2.91
C ALA A 72 5.14 17.92 3.12
N ALA A 73 5.83 17.58 2.02
CA ALA A 73 7.03 16.76 2.06
C ALA A 73 8.11 17.39 2.96
N PRO A 74 8.98 16.58 3.60
CA PRO A 74 8.98 15.10 3.61
C PRO A 74 8.03 14.49 4.65
N ASN A 75 7.34 15.31 5.47
CA ASN A 75 6.60 14.88 6.65
C ASN A 75 5.09 14.76 6.38
N PHE A 76 4.72 14.03 5.33
CA PHE A 76 3.32 13.78 5.05
C PHE A 76 2.65 12.99 6.18
N ASN A 77 1.48 13.44 6.61
CA ASN A 77 0.67 12.76 7.62
C ASN A 77 -0.58 12.13 6.98
N PHE A 78 -0.69 10.81 7.07
CA PHE A 78 -1.80 10.02 6.51
C PHE A 78 -2.75 9.47 7.58
N ASP A 79 -2.61 9.85 8.85
CA ASP A 79 -3.41 9.33 9.96
C ASP A 79 -4.90 9.65 9.84
N CYS A 80 -5.20 10.81 9.26
CA CYS A 80 -6.58 11.28 9.03
C CYS A 80 -7.14 10.84 7.67
N VAL A 81 -6.34 10.19 6.82
CA VAL A 81 -6.79 9.77 5.48
C VAL A 81 -7.45 8.40 5.56
N GLU A 82 -8.66 8.30 5.05
CA GLU A 82 -9.40 7.03 4.99
C GLU A 82 -9.88 6.84 3.57
N GLY A 83 -9.12 6.07 2.78
CA GLY A 83 -9.42 5.86 1.38
C GLY A 83 -8.24 5.42 0.53
N ILE A 84 -8.21 5.87 -0.72
CA ILE A 84 -7.20 5.49 -1.72
C ILE A 84 -6.27 6.66 -1.96
N ILE A 85 -4.96 6.39 -2.02
CA ILE A 85 -3.93 7.40 -2.23
C ILE A 85 -3.07 6.96 -3.42
N ARG A 86 -2.95 7.82 -4.42
CA ARG A 86 -1.98 7.64 -5.51
C ARG A 86 -0.73 8.46 -5.22
N CYS A 87 0.40 7.78 -5.13
CA CYS A 87 1.66 8.37 -4.70
C CYS A 87 2.87 7.67 -5.32
N THR A 88 4.02 8.33 -5.19
CA THR A 88 5.34 7.75 -5.43
C THR A 88 5.93 7.33 -4.09
N VAL A 89 6.39 6.09 -4.00
CA VAL A 89 6.96 5.51 -2.79
C VAL A 89 8.34 4.92 -3.07
N LEU A 90 9.29 5.23 -2.22
CA LEU A 90 10.61 4.62 -2.18
C LEU A 90 10.64 3.57 -1.05
N PRO A 91 10.78 2.28 -1.37
CA PRO A 91 10.93 1.24 -0.36
C PRO A 91 12.27 1.29 0.38
N PRO A 92 12.36 0.73 1.59
CA PRO A 92 13.64 0.41 2.21
C PRO A 92 14.38 -0.67 1.41
N ARG A 93 15.72 -0.75 1.58
CA ARG A 93 16.56 -1.70 0.84
C ARG A 93 16.47 -3.14 1.31
N ASP A 94 16.29 -3.33 2.62
CA ASP A 94 16.35 -4.65 3.26
C ASP A 94 15.12 -4.84 4.16
N LEU A 95 14.03 -5.27 3.54
CA LEU A 95 12.79 -5.60 4.23
C LEU A 95 12.36 -7.01 3.86
N PHE A 96 12.33 -7.88 4.86
CA PHE A 96 12.03 -9.31 4.70
C PHE A 96 10.68 -9.58 4.03
N HIS A 97 9.65 -8.79 4.40
CA HIS A 97 8.32 -8.86 3.80
C HIS A 97 7.93 -7.52 3.16
N PRO A 98 8.13 -7.32 1.84
CA PRO A 98 7.71 -6.12 1.15
C PRO A 98 6.20 -5.92 1.31
N ILE A 99 5.75 -4.70 1.64
CA ILE A 99 4.36 -4.45 2.05
C ILE A 99 3.46 -4.14 0.87
N LEU A 100 3.92 -3.24 -0.01
CA LEU A 100 3.10 -2.69 -1.08
C LEU A 100 3.12 -3.61 -2.29
N SER A 101 1.93 -3.90 -2.79
CA SER A 101 1.69 -4.61 -4.03
C SER A 101 2.07 -3.74 -5.24
N TYR A 102 2.63 -4.40 -6.26
CA TYR A 102 2.94 -3.81 -7.55
C TYR A 102 2.48 -4.73 -8.67
N ARG A 103 1.66 -4.20 -9.59
CA ARG A 103 1.23 -4.93 -10.78
C ARG A 103 2.11 -4.59 -11.96
N VAL A 104 2.71 -5.61 -12.55
CA VAL A 104 3.56 -5.46 -13.73
C VAL A 104 3.36 -6.63 -14.68
N GLN A 105 3.12 -6.33 -15.96
CA GLN A 105 2.90 -7.33 -17.02
C GLN A 105 1.86 -8.41 -16.63
N GLY A 106 0.75 -7.98 -16.01
CA GLY A 106 -0.34 -8.87 -15.59
C GLY A 106 -0.07 -9.72 -14.35
N LYS A 107 1.08 -9.56 -13.69
CA LYS A 107 1.43 -10.25 -12.45
C LYS A 107 1.39 -9.31 -11.26
N LEU A 108 0.96 -9.83 -10.12
CA LEU A 108 1.04 -9.15 -8.83
C LEU A 108 2.34 -9.55 -8.13
N LEU A 109 3.18 -8.57 -7.81
CA LEU A 109 4.46 -8.76 -7.13
C LEU A 109 4.50 -7.93 -5.84
N PHE A 110 5.38 -8.36 -4.93
CA PHE A 110 5.77 -7.63 -3.73
C PHE A 110 7.29 -7.52 -3.77
N GLY A 111 7.81 -6.30 -3.95
CA GLY A 111 9.24 -6.08 -4.13
C GLY A 111 9.70 -4.72 -3.61
N LEU A 112 11.01 -4.55 -3.52
CA LEU A 112 11.66 -3.33 -2.98
C LEU A 112 12.32 -2.47 -4.07
N CYS A 113 12.28 -2.92 -5.32
CA CYS A 113 12.80 -2.17 -6.46
C CYS A 113 11.89 -2.36 -7.68
N ARG A 114 11.41 -1.25 -8.23
CA ARG A 114 10.57 -1.23 -9.44
C ARG A 114 11.27 -1.89 -10.63
N ASN A 115 12.51 -1.50 -10.95
CA ASN A 115 13.23 -2.07 -12.10
C ASN A 115 13.42 -3.59 -11.96
N CYS A 116 13.73 -4.10 -10.77
CA CYS A 116 13.82 -5.55 -10.53
C CYS A 116 12.48 -6.26 -10.75
N CYS A 117 11.37 -5.64 -10.32
CA CYS A 117 10.04 -6.18 -10.55
C CYS A 117 9.68 -6.21 -12.05
N GLU A 118 9.99 -5.14 -12.79
CA GLU A 118 9.71 -5.01 -14.22
C GLU A 118 10.51 -5.99 -15.09
N THR A 119 11.74 -6.26 -14.69
CA THR A 119 12.62 -7.23 -15.36
C THR A 119 12.44 -8.66 -14.87
N PHE A 120 11.59 -8.88 -13.86
CA PHE A 120 11.46 -10.15 -13.12
C PHE A 120 12.81 -10.72 -12.64
N SER A 121 13.75 -9.83 -12.31
CA SER A 121 15.09 -10.23 -11.86
C SER A 121 15.00 -11.05 -10.57
N GLN A 122 15.75 -12.15 -10.51
CA GLN A 122 15.94 -12.97 -9.32
C GLN A 122 17.34 -12.77 -8.70
N ALA A 123 18.18 -11.93 -9.32
CA ALA A 123 19.51 -11.62 -8.81
C ALA A 123 19.44 -10.57 -7.69
N GLU A 124 20.53 -10.47 -6.93
CA GLU A 124 20.70 -9.39 -5.96
C GLU A 124 20.58 -8.03 -6.66
N CYS A 125 19.82 -7.12 -6.06
CA CYS A 125 19.55 -5.81 -6.64
C CYS A 125 20.82 -4.94 -6.62
N THR A 126 21.25 -4.46 -7.79
CA THR A 126 22.38 -3.53 -7.93
C THR A 126 21.95 -2.09 -8.22
N HIS A 127 20.64 -1.81 -8.19
CA HIS A 127 20.12 -0.46 -8.45
C HIS A 127 20.32 0.43 -7.24
N ASP A 128 21.13 1.47 -7.40
CA ASP A 128 21.43 2.41 -6.32
C ASP A 128 20.64 3.72 -6.36
N LEU A 129 20.15 4.09 -7.54
CA LEU A 129 19.42 5.33 -7.72
C LEU A 129 17.98 5.18 -7.21
N PRO A 130 17.47 6.10 -6.37
CA PRO A 130 16.09 6.06 -5.91
C PRO A 130 15.06 5.91 -7.04
N ALA A 131 15.26 6.61 -8.17
CA ALA A 131 14.36 6.58 -9.32
C ALA A 131 14.20 5.18 -9.97
N ASP A 132 15.18 4.28 -9.78
CA ASP A 132 15.10 2.89 -10.25
C ASP A 132 14.26 2.01 -9.30
N GLY A 133 14.24 2.38 -8.02
CA GLY A 133 13.56 1.65 -6.95
C GLY A 133 12.14 2.11 -6.66
N GLU A 134 11.83 3.37 -6.94
CA GLU A 134 10.54 4.00 -6.64
C GLU A 134 9.38 3.36 -7.40
N PHE A 135 8.27 3.14 -6.69
CA PHE A 135 7.00 2.71 -7.25
C PHE A 135 6.04 3.88 -7.36
N VAL A 136 5.35 3.98 -8.48
CA VAL A 136 4.17 4.85 -8.63
C VAL A 136 2.94 3.96 -8.65
N GLY A 137 2.00 4.21 -7.76
CA GLY A 137 0.81 3.37 -7.64
C GLY A 137 -0.25 3.99 -6.76
N ALA A 138 -1.37 3.28 -6.65
CA ALA A 138 -2.47 3.61 -5.76
C ALA A 138 -2.62 2.52 -4.69
N TRP A 139 -2.71 2.92 -3.43
CA TRP A 139 -2.85 1.99 -2.30
C TRP A 139 -3.90 2.49 -1.32
N ILE A 140 -4.44 1.55 -0.54
CA ILE A 140 -5.33 1.90 0.57
C ILE A 140 -4.51 2.55 1.69
N SER A 141 -5.04 3.63 2.25
CA SER A 141 -4.44 4.40 3.35
C SER A 141 -3.87 3.55 4.49
N CYS A 142 -4.55 2.48 4.91
CA CYS A 142 -4.06 1.60 5.98
C CYS A 142 -2.82 0.78 5.57
N GLU A 143 -2.71 0.36 4.30
CA GLU A 143 -1.54 -0.34 3.78
C GLU A 143 -0.37 0.64 3.62
N LEU A 144 -0.64 1.85 3.15
CA LEU A 144 0.38 2.90 3.03
C LEU A 144 0.93 3.28 4.41
N ARG A 145 0.07 3.49 5.42
CA ARG A 145 0.51 3.72 6.81
C ARG A 145 1.39 2.58 7.31
N LYS A 146 1.01 1.32 7.02
CA LYS A 146 1.82 0.17 7.40
C LYS A 146 3.18 0.14 6.70
N ALA A 147 3.25 0.55 5.44
CA ALA A 147 4.49 0.66 4.70
C ALA A 147 5.40 1.75 5.30
N LEU A 148 4.85 2.91 5.67
CA LEU A 148 5.60 3.97 6.35
C LEU A 148 6.20 3.49 7.69
N GLU A 149 5.44 2.74 8.50
CA GLU A 149 5.96 2.10 9.73
C GLU A 149 7.13 1.14 9.45
N LYS A 150 7.20 0.57 8.24
CA LYS A 150 8.25 -0.36 7.79
C LYS A 150 9.39 0.34 7.06
N GLY A 151 9.42 1.67 7.05
CA GLY A 151 10.53 2.46 6.51
C GLY A 151 10.40 2.84 5.04
N TYR A 152 9.20 2.69 4.44
CA TYR A 152 8.94 3.28 3.13
C TYR A 152 8.87 4.81 3.26
N LEU A 153 9.28 5.51 2.21
CA LEU A 153 9.22 6.96 2.11
C LEU A 153 8.26 7.35 0.98
N VAL A 154 7.32 8.24 1.25
CA VAL A 154 6.47 8.83 0.20
C VAL A 154 7.16 10.09 -0.32
N THR A 155 7.54 10.10 -1.59
CA THR A 155 8.25 11.22 -2.21
C THR A 155 7.32 12.19 -2.93
N ASN A 156 6.17 11.72 -3.39
CA ASN A 156 5.16 12.57 -4.03
C ASN A 156 3.75 12.00 -3.85
N VAL A 157 2.72 12.85 -3.77
CA VAL A 157 1.31 12.45 -3.74
C VAL A 157 0.55 13.20 -4.83
N SER A 158 -0.04 12.47 -5.76
CA SER A 158 -0.75 13.08 -6.90
C SER A 158 -2.25 13.25 -6.64
N GLU A 159 -2.87 12.27 -5.98
CA GLU A 159 -4.33 12.24 -5.81
C GLU A 159 -4.74 11.45 -4.55
N ILE A 160 -5.73 11.96 -3.82
CA ILE A 160 -6.32 11.32 -2.64
C ILE A 160 -7.83 11.23 -2.81
N TRP A 161 -8.37 10.02 -2.66
CA TRP A 161 -9.81 9.77 -2.60
C TRP A 161 -10.18 9.50 -1.14
N GLN A 162 -10.74 10.49 -0.47
CA GLN A 162 -11.16 10.42 0.92
C GLN A 162 -12.60 9.94 1.03
N PHE A 163 -12.82 8.84 1.75
CA PHE A 163 -14.15 8.33 2.05
C PHE A 163 -14.55 8.67 3.49
N ARG A 164 -15.86 8.78 3.70
CA ARG A 164 -16.42 8.56 5.03
C ARG A 164 -16.38 7.08 5.32
N VAL A 165 -16.04 6.68 6.53
CA VAL A 165 -15.98 5.27 6.90
C VAL A 165 -16.96 4.92 8.01
N THR A 166 -17.45 3.69 7.99
CA THR A 166 -18.18 3.09 9.11
C THR A 166 -17.54 1.79 9.53
N ARG A 167 -17.66 1.44 10.82
CA ARG A 167 -17.27 0.14 11.33
C ARG A 167 -18.47 -0.79 11.26
N SER A 168 -18.34 -1.90 10.55
CA SER A 168 -19.32 -2.98 10.64
C SER A 168 -18.75 -4.07 11.53
N ILE A 169 -19.58 -4.57 12.45
CA ILE A 169 -19.34 -5.80 13.19
C ILE A 169 -20.31 -6.80 12.58
N LEU A 170 -19.97 -7.39 11.43
CA LEU A 170 -20.82 -8.42 10.82
C LEU A 170 -20.80 -9.76 11.57
N VAL A 171 -20.20 -9.83 12.76
CA VAL A 171 -20.33 -10.98 13.67
C VAL A 171 -20.54 -10.46 15.09
N ARG A 172 -21.81 -10.32 15.50
CA ARG A 172 -22.16 -10.23 16.93
C ARG A 172 -22.03 -11.63 17.54
N ASP A 173 -21.44 -11.63 18.73
CA ASP A 173 -21.42 -12.66 19.76
C ASP A 173 -20.31 -13.74 19.69
N ARG A 174 -19.37 -13.54 20.62
CA ARG A 174 -18.28 -14.43 21.08
C ARG A 174 -17.05 -14.48 20.19
N VAL A 175 -16.12 -13.55 20.47
CA VAL A 175 -14.67 -13.76 20.65
C VAL A 175 -14.04 -12.36 20.66
N ALA A 176 -13.15 -12.10 21.61
CA ALA A 176 -12.43 -10.83 21.68
C ALA A 176 -11.46 -10.73 20.48
N CYS A 177 -11.71 -9.76 19.59
CA CYS A 177 -10.90 -9.53 18.39
C CYS A 177 -9.90 -8.38 18.62
N LEU A 178 -8.64 -8.58 18.23
CA LEU A 178 -7.59 -7.56 18.32
C LEU A 178 -7.62 -6.61 17.10
N PRO A 179 -7.28 -5.31 17.25
CA PRO A 179 -7.64 -4.28 16.28
C PRO A 179 -6.60 -4.04 15.17
N ASN A 180 -5.46 -4.74 15.15
CA ASN A 180 -4.29 -4.25 14.42
C ASN A 180 -3.76 -5.22 13.35
N ILE A 181 -3.57 -4.67 12.14
CA ILE A 181 -2.76 -5.23 11.05
C ILE A 181 -1.28 -5.40 11.45
N SER A 182 -0.85 -4.81 12.58
CA SER A 182 0.53 -4.89 13.09
C SER A 182 1.02 -6.32 13.32
N THR A 183 0.13 -7.29 13.47
CA THR A 183 0.47 -8.68 13.78
C THR A 183 0.87 -9.53 12.57
N PHE A 184 0.64 -9.08 11.35
CA PHE A 184 0.92 -9.86 10.13
C PHE A 184 2.32 -9.65 9.53
N PHE A 185 3.05 -8.65 10.01
CA PHE A 185 4.41 -8.33 9.56
C PHE A 185 5.41 -8.35 10.72
N LEU A 186 5.23 -9.29 11.66
CA LEU A 186 6.17 -9.50 12.75
C LEU A 186 7.12 -10.63 12.40
N ASN A 187 8.40 -10.23 12.36
CA ASN A 187 9.63 -10.97 12.13
C ASN A 187 9.86 -11.44 10.70
#